data_AF-A0A0D1XWF2-F1
#
_entry.id   AF-A0A0D1XWF2-F1
#
_cell.length_a   1.000
_cell.length_b   1.000
_cell.length_c   1.000
_cell.angle_alpha   90.00
_cell.angle_beta   90.00
_cell.angle_gamma   90.00
#
_symmetry.space_group_name_H-M   'P 1'
#
loop_
_entity.id
_entity.type
_entity.pdbx_description
1 polymer ?
#
loop_
_entity_poly.entity_id
_entity_poly.type
_entity_poly.pdbx_seq_one_letter_code
_entity_poly.pdbx_strand_id
1 'polypeptide(L)'
;MFFHGIPLPYLRLQYPVLSPRQSAGKKTREQLDDREHLIERFGLEPVHLLEYRRNDYTLQDCLEACFRFGDVVFAFRHVPLPIWQLSRHEIGVPALALNRTRWIFTMHAEYHAELQTMFPAVPIFLLHERKGKLYVSSEKIND
;
A
#
# COMPACT_ATOMS: atom_id res chain seq x y z
N MET A 1 2.10 -11.85 -4.48
CA MET A 1 1.63 -11.02 -3.35
C MET A 1 1.54 -9.60 -3.84
N PHE A 2 0.66 -8.79 -3.27
CA PHE A 2 0.38 -7.43 -3.73
C PHE A 2 0.59 -6.44 -2.60
N PHE A 3 1.14 -5.27 -2.90
CA PHE A 3 1.54 -4.27 -1.92
C PHE A 3 0.94 -2.92 -2.25
N HIS A 4 0.45 -2.21 -1.23
CA HIS A 4 -0.12 -0.87 -1.37
C HIS A 4 0.43 0.04 -0.27
N GLY A 5 1.05 1.16 -0.67
CA GLY A 5 1.51 2.20 0.23
C GLY A 5 0.47 3.31 0.38
N ILE A 6 0.20 3.73 1.62
CA ILE A 6 -0.76 4.79 1.94
C ILE A 6 -0.29 5.59 3.15
N PRO A 7 -0.43 6.93 3.16
CA PRO A 7 -0.22 7.69 4.38
C PRO A 7 -1.28 7.41 5.44
N LEU A 8 -0.89 7.23 6.70
CA LEU A 8 -1.79 6.92 7.82
C LEU A 8 -3.00 7.87 7.93
N PRO A 9 -2.88 9.20 7.72
CA PRO A 9 -4.05 10.08 7.71
C PRO A 9 -5.11 9.72 6.65
N TYR A 10 -4.69 9.27 5.46
CA TYR A 10 -5.63 8.83 4.42
C TYR A 10 -6.22 7.46 4.75
N LEU A 11 -5.46 6.57 5.38
CA LEU A 11 -5.98 5.31 5.89
C LEU A 11 -7.15 5.53 6.86
N ARG A 12 -7.03 6.48 7.80
CA ARG A 12 -8.10 6.82 8.75
C ARG A 12 -9.40 7.25 8.06
N LEU A 13 -9.29 7.97 6.94
CA LEU A 13 -10.43 8.47 6.19
C LEU A 13 -11.11 7.38 5.35
N GLN A 14 -10.34 6.42 4.86
CA GLN A 14 -10.82 5.40 3.91
C GLN A 14 -11.07 4.03 4.54
N TYR A 15 -10.68 3.82 5.80
CA TYR A 15 -10.93 2.56 6.47
C TYR A 15 -12.44 2.26 6.55
N PRO A 16 -12.92 1.05 6.23
CA PRO A 16 -12.14 -0.18 5.99
C PRO A 16 -11.89 -0.52 4.51
N VAL A 17 -12.27 0.35 3.56
CA VAL A 17 -12.20 0.08 2.12
C VAL A 17 -11.53 1.25 1.39
N LEU A 18 -10.35 1.00 0.83
CA LEU A 18 -9.70 1.99 -0.01
C LEU A 18 -10.46 2.10 -1.33
N SER A 19 -10.85 3.33 -1.66
CA SER A 19 -11.49 3.62 -2.93
C SER A 19 -10.97 4.92 -3.54
N PRO A 20 -10.92 4.99 -4.88
CA PRO A 20 -10.39 6.15 -5.61
C PRO A 20 -11.21 7.42 -5.38
N ARG A 21 -12.48 7.27 -4.96
CA ARG A 21 -13.42 8.37 -4.75
C ARG A 21 -13.06 9.27 -3.56
N GLN A 22 -12.05 8.89 -2.76
CA GLN A 22 -11.76 9.51 -1.47
C GLN A 22 -10.35 10.11 -1.34
N SER A 23 -9.53 10.13 -2.40
CA SER A 23 -8.19 10.76 -2.38
C SER A 23 -8.26 12.25 -2.71
N ALA A 24 -8.76 13.06 -1.76
CA ALA A 24 -8.85 14.53 -1.85
C ALA A 24 -7.56 15.24 -1.41
N GLY A 25 -6.40 14.81 -1.92
CA GLY A 25 -5.13 15.52 -1.74
C GLY A 25 -4.81 16.46 -2.92
N LYS A 26 -3.92 17.44 -2.71
CA LYS A 26 -3.35 18.24 -3.82
C LYS A 26 -2.52 17.32 -4.73
N LYS A 27 -3.12 16.84 -5.82
CA LYS A 27 -2.43 16.06 -6.85
C LYS A 27 -1.51 16.97 -7.67
N THR A 28 -0.30 16.50 -8.00
CA THR A 28 0.58 17.18 -8.96
C THR A 28 -0.02 17.10 -10.37
N ARG A 29 0.47 17.92 -11.30
CA ARG A 29 -0.02 17.91 -12.69
C ARG A 29 0.17 16.55 -13.36
N GLU A 30 1.31 15.90 -13.15
CA GLU A 30 1.56 14.52 -13.62
C GLU A 30 0.55 13.52 -13.05
N GLN A 31 0.18 13.65 -11.77
CA GLN A 31 -0.84 12.78 -11.14
C GLN A 31 -2.26 13.07 -11.66
N LEU A 32 -2.52 14.28 -12.16
CA LEU A 32 -3.79 14.62 -12.80
C LEU A 32 -3.85 14.05 -14.21
N ASP A 33 -2.77 14.18 -14.99
CA ASP A 33 -2.69 13.65 -16.36
C ASP A 33 -2.76 12.12 -16.37
N ASP A 34 -2.07 11.44 -15.43
CA ASP A 34 -2.17 9.98 -15.27
C ASP A 34 -3.59 9.56 -14.86
N ARG A 35 -4.22 10.31 -13.94
CA ARG A 35 -5.60 10.07 -13.55
C ARG A 35 -6.57 10.22 -14.72
N GLU A 36 -6.44 11.26 -15.53
CA GLU A 36 -7.29 11.46 -16.71
C GLU A 36 -7.13 10.30 -17.69
N HIS A 37 -5.90 9.90 -17.99
CA HIS A 37 -5.64 8.73 -18.84
C HIS A 37 -6.21 7.42 -18.28
N LEU A 38 -6.15 7.20 -16.97
CA LEU A 38 -6.71 6.01 -16.33
C LEU A 38 -8.25 6.01 -16.37
N ILE A 39 -8.88 7.17 -16.17
CA ILE A 39 -10.33 7.32 -16.30
C ILE A 39 -10.77 7.10 -17.75
N GLU A 40 -10.05 7.65 -18.73
CA GLU A 40 -10.32 7.43 -20.15
C GLU A 40 -10.19 5.96 -20.55
N ARG A 41 -9.17 5.27 -20.03
CA ARG A 41 -8.86 3.88 -20.40
C ARG A 41 -9.72 2.84 -19.69
N PHE A 42 -10.07 3.07 -18.43
CA PHE A 42 -10.72 2.08 -17.57
C PHE A 42 -12.09 2.52 -17.02
N GLY A 43 -12.49 3.77 -17.26
CA GLY A 43 -13.72 4.37 -16.73
C GLY A 43 -13.65 4.79 -15.26
N LEU A 44 -12.51 4.58 -14.59
CA LEU A 44 -12.25 4.96 -13.20
C LEU A 44 -10.74 5.03 -12.91
N GLU A 45 -10.37 5.83 -11.90
CA GLU A 45 -9.03 5.78 -11.29
C GLU A 45 -8.97 4.51 -10.43
N PRO A 46 -8.02 3.59 -10.60
CA PRO A 46 -7.95 2.37 -9.78
C PRO A 46 -7.22 2.60 -8.44
N VAL A 47 -7.30 1.64 -7.52
CA VAL A 47 -6.35 1.49 -6.41
C VAL A 47 -5.14 0.72 -6.92
N HIS A 48 -3.97 1.34 -6.84
CA HIS A 48 -2.73 0.81 -7.37
C HIS A 48 -2.06 -0.14 -6.38
N LEU A 49 -1.61 -1.31 -6.84
CA LEU A 49 -0.81 -2.25 -6.07
C LEU A 49 0.40 -2.73 -6.84
N LEU A 50 1.52 -2.87 -6.15
CA LEU A 50 2.72 -3.51 -6.68
C LEU A 50 2.65 -5.01 -6.51
N GLU A 51 2.96 -5.75 -7.57
CA GLU A 51 3.00 -7.20 -7.59
C GLU A 51 4.43 -7.72 -7.34
N TYR A 52 4.61 -8.44 -6.24
CA TYR A 52 5.83 -9.19 -5.99
C TYR A 52 5.99 -10.31 -7.03
N ARG A 53 7.15 -10.32 -7.68
CA ARG A 53 7.57 -11.36 -8.62
C ARG A 53 8.96 -11.85 -8.23
N ARG A 54 9.05 -13.13 -7.84
CA ARG A 54 10.32 -13.75 -7.43
C ARG A 54 11.37 -13.59 -8.53
N ASN A 55 12.56 -13.11 -8.17
CA ASN A 55 13.70 -12.86 -9.05
C ASN A 55 13.49 -11.75 -10.12
N ASP A 56 12.44 -10.93 -10.00
CA ASP A 56 12.16 -9.83 -10.94
C ASP A 56 11.84 -8.53 -10.19
N TYR A 57 10.86 -8.58 -9.29
CA TYR A 57 10.48 -7.46 -8.43
C TYR A 57 10.29 -7.96 -7.00
N THR A 58 11.32 -7.76 -6.19
CA THR A 58 11.48 -8.38 -4.88
C THR A 58 10.62 -7.67 -3.84
N LEU A 59 10.53 -8.27 -2.64
CA LEU A 59 9.87 -7.62 -1.51
C LEU A 59 10.52 -6.27 -1.18
N GLN A 60 11.83 -6.17 -1.33
CA GLN A 60 12.57 -4.94 -1.08
C GLN A 60 12.13 -3.85 -2.07
N ASP A 61 12.06 -4.18 -3.36
CA ASP A 61 11.63 -3.25 -4.41
C ASP A 61 10.18 -2.78 -4.18
N CYS A 62 9.28 -3.70 -3.82
CA CYS A 62 7.89 -3.36 -3.48
C CYS A 62 7.80 -2.41 -2.28
N LEU A 63 8.53 -2.71 -1.20
CA LEU A 63 8.49 -1.89 0.02
C LEU A 63 9.07 -0.51 -0.24
N GLU A 64 10.26 -0.42 -0.84
CA GLU A 64 10.90 0.86 -1.20
C GLU A 64 9.98 1.71 -2.06
N ALA A 65 9.42 1.13 -3.13
CA ALA A 65 8.51 1.86 -4.01
C ALA A 65 7.23 2.30 -3.29
N CYS A 66 6.62 1.45 -2.46
CA CYS A 66 5.43 1.82 -1.69
C CYS A 66 5.72 2.94 -0.66
N PHE A 67 6.88 2.92 0.00
CA PHE A 67 7.25 3.96 0.99
C PHE A 67 7.55 5.33 0.35
N ARG A 68 7.71 5.41 -0.97
CA ARG A 68 7.76 6.71 -1.68
C ARG A 68 6.40 7.41 -1.73
N PHE A 69 5.30 6.69 -1.50
CA PHE A 69 3.93 7.22 -1.58
C PHE A 69 3.23 7.33 -0.22
N GLY A 70 3.62 6.51 0.75
CA GLY A 70 2.99 6.46 2.06
C GLY A 70 3.93 5.97 3.15
N ASP A 71 3.46 6.01 4.40
CA ASP A 71 4.21 5.63 5.60
C ASP A 71 3.70 4.30 6.22
N VAL A 72 2.63 3.75 5.65
CA VAL A 72 2.09 2.42 5.95
C VAL A 72 1.97 1.62 4.66
N VAL A 73 2.45 0.38 4.67
CA VAL A 73 2.35 -0.54 3.53
C VAL A 73 1.55 -1.77 3.91
N PHE A 74 0.51 -2.05 3.14
CA PHE A 74 -0.34 -3.22 3.29
C PHE A 74 0.06 -4.29 2.28
N ALA A 75 0.18 -5.54 2.73
CA ALA A 75 0.41 -6.69 1.87
C ALA A 75 -0.81 -7.60 1.80
N PHE A 76 -1.12 -8.08 0.59
CA PHE A 76 -2.27 -8.91 0.28
C PHE A 76 -1.83 -10.19 -0.43
N ARG A 77 -2.45 -11.32 -0.06
CA ARG A 77 -2.25 -12.59 -0.79
C ARG A 77 -3.01 -12.59 -2.12
N HIS A 78 -4.22 -12.06 -2.10
CA HIS A 78 -5.12 -11.96 -3.24
C HIS A 78 -5.78 -10.59 -3.26
N VAL A 79 -6.08 -10.10 -4.46
CA VAL A 79 -6.81 -8.85 -4.70
C VAL A 79 -8.13 -9.14 -5.41
N PRO A 80 -9.14 -8.27 -5.32
CA PRO A 80 -10.41 -8.48 -6.00
C PRO A 80 -10.27 -8.36 -7.52
N LEU A 81 -11.19 -9.01 -8.25
CA LEU A 81 -11.41 -8.79 -9.68
C LEU A 81 -12.44 -7.67 -9.88
N PRO A 82 -12.42 -6.95 -11.03
CA PRO A 82 -11.44 -7.05 -12.11
C PRO A 82 -10.07 -6.48 -11.71
N ILE A 83 -9.02 -7.00 -12.35
CA ILE A 83 -7.65 -6.50 -12.23
C ILE A 83 -7.26 -5.88 -13.57
N TRP A 84 -6.70 -4.67 -13.53
CA TRP A 84 -6.09 -4.02 -14.68
C TRP A 84 -4.57 -4.05 -14.55
N GLN A 85 -3.86 -4.48 -15.58
CA GLN A 85 -2.40 -4.37 -15.61
C GLN A 85 -2.02 -2.94 -16.00
N LEU A 86 -1.43 -2.18 -15.09
CA LEU A 86 -1.06 -0.77 -15.30
C LEU A 86 0.37 -0.66 -15.84
N SER A 87 1.30 -1.42 -15.25
CA SER A 87 2.68 -1.56 -15.71
C SER A 87 3.16 -2.99 -15.52
N ARG A 88 4.43 -3.31 -15.80
CA ARG A 88 4.97 -4.67 -15.62
C ARG A 88 4.81 -5.23 -14.19
N HIS A 89 4.88 -4.36 -13.19
CA HIS A 89 4.86 -4.73 -11.77
C HIS A 89 3.71 -4.11 -11.01
N GLU A 90 2.80 -3.41 -11.69
CA GLU A 90 1.73 -2.66 -11.07
C GLU A 90 0.39 -3.03 -11.66
N ILE A 91 -0.56 -3.25 -10.76
CA ILE A 91 -1.94 -3.55 -11.09
C ILE A 91 -2.89 -2.54 -10.44
N GLY A 92 -4.06 -2.38 -11.05
CA GLY A 92 -5.16 -1.60 -10.55
C GLY A 92 -6.35 -2.47 -10.20
N VAL A 93 -7.04 -2.13 -9.11
CA VAL A 93 -8.34 -2.72 -8.73
C VAL A 93 -9.35 -1.62 -8.40
N PRO A 94 -10.66 -1.83 -8.53
CA PRO A 94 -11.64 -0.75 -8.35
C PRO A 94 -11.74 -0.27 -6.89
N ALA A 95 -11.57 -1.18 -5.95
CA ALA A 95 -11.56 -0.92 -4.52
C ALA A 95 -10.80 -2.04 -3.81
N LEU A 96 -10.29 -1.75 -2.61
CA LEU A 96 -9.50 -2.70 -1.83
C LEU A 96 -10.02 -2.78 -0.40
N ALA A 97 -10.57 -3.93 -0.04
CA ALA A 97 -11.01 -4.20 1.33
C ALA A 97 -9.80 -4.54 2.22
N LEU A 98 -9.54 -3.70 3.22
CA LEU A 98 -8.36 -3.82 4.09
C LEU A 98 -8.48 -4.98 5.10
N ASN A 99 -9.67 -5.53 5.31
CA ASN A 99 -9.84 -6.74 6.11
C ASN A 99 -9.16 -7.99 5.51
N ARG A 100 -8.75 -7.94 4.23
CA ARG A 100 -7.98 -9.01 3.57
C ARG A 100 -6.46 -8.85 3.70
N THR A 101 -6.01 -7.84 4.43
CA THR A 101 -4.58 -7.61 4.67
C THR A 101 -3.96 -8.81 5.36
N ARG A 102 -2.83 -9.26 4.82
CA ARG A 102 -2.03 -10.35 5.39
C ARG A 102 -0.97 -9.83 6.35
N TRP A 103 -0.30 -8.73 5.99
CA TRP A 103 0.76 -8.09 6.78
C TRP A 103 0.71 -6.58 6.59
N ILE A 104 1.17 -5.87 7.62
CA ILE A 104 1.35 -4.42 7.60
C ILE A 104 2.82 -4.12 7.87
N PHE A 105 3.37 -3.15 7.16
CA PHE A 105 4.73 -2.66 7.36
C PHE A 105 4.70 -1.16 7.59
N THR A 106 5.54 -0.67 8.50
CA THR A 106 5.74 0.76 8.73
C THR A 106 7.16 1.02 9.24
N MET A 107 7.67 2.23 9.06
CA MET A 107 8.92 2.69 9.68
C MET A 107 8.68 3.53 10.96
N HIS A 108 7.41 3.76 11.30
CA HIS A 108 6.99 4.63 12.39
C HIS A 108 6.48 3.79 13.57
N ALA A 109 7.28 3.70 14.63
CA ALA A 109 6.94 2.93 15.82
C ALA A 109 5.67 3.48 16.52
N GLU A 110 5.49 4.80 16.46
CA GLU A 110 4.35 5.52 17.01
C GLU A 110 3.00 5.11 16.39
N TYR A 111 3.00 4.50 15.20
CA TYR A 111 1.77 4.03 14.54
C TYR A 111 1.29 2.66 15.04
N HIS A 112 2.12 1.93 15.79
CA HIS A 112 1.85 0.54 16.15
C HIS A 112 0.52 0.36 16.89
N ALA A 113 0.29 1.14 17.96
CA ALA A 113 -0.91 1.03 18.79
C ALA A 113 -2.21 1.26 17.99
N GLU A 114 -2.19 2.25 17.09
CA GLU A 114 -3.34 2.57 16.24
C GLU A 114 -3.57 1.48 15.19
N LEU A 115 -2.53 1.06 14.48
CA LEU A 115 -2.62 0.00 13.49
C LEU A 115 -3.08 -1.32 14.12
N GLN A 116 -2.60 -1.65 15.33
CA GLN A 116 -3.01 -2.82 16.09
C GLN A 116 -4.49 -2.73 16.50
N THR A 117 -4.98 -1.54 16.82
CA THR A 117 -6.41 -1.32 17.11
C THR A 117 -7.28 -1.53 15.86
N MET A 118 -6.83 -1.02 14.70
CA MET A 118 -7.56 -1.16 13.43
C MET A 118 -7.49 -2.58 12.83
N PHE A 119 -6.40 -3.31 13.11
CA PHE A 119 -6.09 -4.61 12.53
C PHE A 119 -5.59 -5.62 13.58
N PRO A 120 -6.43 -6.02 14.55
CA PRO A 120 -5.99 -6.74 15.74
C PRO A 120 -5.36 -8.13 15.48
N ALA A 121 -5.68 -8.76 14.36
CA ALA A 121 -5.18 -10.09 14.01
C ALA A 121 -4.08 -10.07 12.93
N VAL A 122 -3.66 -8.89 12.46
CA VAL A 122 -2.71 -8.76 11.37
C VAL A 122 -1.32 -8.47 11.92
N PRO A 123 -0.29 -9.26 11.57
CA PRO A 123 1.08 -8.95 11.96
C PRO A 123 1.54 -7.59 11.40
N ILE A 124 2.06 -6.74 12.28
CA ILE A 124 2.65 -5.44 11.97
C ILE A 124 4.16 -5.55 12.11
N PHE A 125 4.89 -5.18 11.07
CA PHE A 125 6.35 -5.19 11.04
C PHE A 125 6.88 -3.76 11.05
N LEU A 126 7.59 -3.40 12.13
CA LEU A 126 8.40 -2.18 12.16
C LEU A 126 9.68 -2.41 11.36
N LEU A 127 9.92 -1.54 10.39
CA LEU A 127 11.07 -1.58 9.51
C LEU A 127 12.07 -0.47 9.87
N HIS A 128 13.35 -0.75 9.64
CA HIS A 128 14.45 0.19 9.76
C HIS A 128 15.22 0.24 8.45
N GLU A 129 15.67 1.42 8.06
CA GLU A 129 16.53 1.59 6.90
C GLU A 129 18.01 1.60 7.32
N ARG A 130 18.82 0.74 6.69
CA ARG A 130 20.28 0.72 6.88
C ARG A 130 20.97 0.57 5.53
N LYS A 131 21.82 1.53 5.18
CA LYS A 131 22.55 1.56 3.88
C LYS A 131 21.62 1.42 2.66
N GLY A 132 20.46 2.07 2.69
CA GLY A 132 19.49 2.04 1.58
C GLY A 132 18.69 0.74 1.48
N LYS A 133 18.64 -0.09 2.53
CA LYS A 133 17.86 -1.33 2.58
C LYS A 133 16.99 -1.38 3.82
N LEU A 134 15.82 -2.00 3.69
CA LEU A 134 14.81 -2.12 4.74
C LEU A 134 14.96 -3.45 5.46
N TYR A 135 14.91 -3.39 6.78
CA TYR A 135 15.07 -4.54 7.67
C TYR A 135 13.97 -4.54 8.72
N VAL A 136 13.42 -5.71 9.03
CA VAL A 136 12.48 -5.86 10.15
C VAL A 136 13.24 -5.67 11.46
N SER A 137 12.70 -4.85 12.36
CA SER A 137 13.21 -4.73 13.72
C SER A 137 13.22 -6.10 14.38
N SER A 138 14.37 -6.53 14.90
CA SER A 138 14.46 -7.72 15.75
C SER A 138 13.85 -7.50 17.14
N GLU A 139 13.57 -6.25 17.50
CA GLU A 139 12.91 -5.91 18.76
C GLU A 139 11.43 -6.28 18.64
N LYS A 140 11.01 -7.29 19.41
CA LYS A 140 9.61 -7.45 19.73
C LYS A 140 9.14 -6.13 20.32
N ILE A 141 8.16 -5.49 19.68
CA ILE A 141 7.40 -4.41 20.29
C ILE A 141 6.64 -5.08 21.43
N ASN A 142 7.24 -5.10 22.63
CA ASN A 142 6.58 -5.59 23.82
C ASN A 142 5.51 -4.57 24.20
N ASP A 143 4.33 -5.11 24.50
CA ASP A 143 3.09 -4.42 24.90
C ASP A 143 3.30 -3.30 25.94
#